data_AF-A0A5B8JFM8-F1
#
_entry.id   AF-A0A5B8JFM8-F1
#
_cell.length_a   1.000
_cell.length_b   1.000
_cell.length_c   1.000
_cell.angle_alpha   90.00
_cell.angle_beta   90.00
_cell.angle_gamma   90.00
#
_symmetry.space_group_name_H-M   'P 1'
#
loop_
_entity.id
_entity.type
_entity.pdbx_description
1 polymer ?
#
loop_
_entity_poly.entity_id
_entity_poly.type
_entity_poly.pdbx_seq_one_letter_code
_entity_poly.pdbx_strand_id
1 'polypeptide(L)'
;MNIFIKLLGTGISLVAGFVGTKVVDTVWEKTTGNKPPKGHDDDVPTTLRQALTFALISASVSAIIQVLANRGTQRAITRFAKTQDLV
;
A
#
# COMPACT_ATOMS: atom_id res chain seq x y z
N MET A 1 -27.87 8.08 -6.09
CA MET A 1 -26.40 8.19 -5.87
C MET A 1 -25.72 8.23 -7.22
N ASN A 2 -25.19 9.39 -7.61
CA ASN A 2 -24.78 9.69 -9.00
C ASN A 2 -23.68 8.76 -9.53
N ILE A 3 -23.96 8.11 -10.67
CA ILE A 3 -23.01 7.30 -11.46
C ILE A 3 -21.70 8.06 -11.77
N PHE A 4 -21.76 9.38 -11.90
CA PHE A 4 -20.58 10.26 -12.02
C PHE A 4 -19.59 10.12 -10.87
N ILE A 5 -20.07 10.04 -9.61
CA ILE A 5 -19.19 9.89 -8.44
C ILE A 5 -18.57 8.48 -8.43
N LYS A 6 -19.31 7.46 -8.87
CA LYS A 6 -18.76 6.11 -9.02
C LYS A 6 -17.67 6.07 -10.08
N LEU A 7 -17.88 6.68 -11.25
CA LEU A 7 -16.87 6.73 -12.33
C LEU A 7 -15.63 7.54 -11.93
N LEU A 8 -15.81 8.69 -11.27
CA LEU A 8 -14.70 9.46 -10.71
C LEU A 8 -13.95 8.67 -9.64
N GLY A 9 -14.67 8.03 -8.72
CA GLY A 9 -14.09 7.17 -7.69
C GLY A 9 -13.28 6.02 -8.30
N THR A 10 -13.84 5.30 -9.27
CA THR A 10 -13.15 4.23 -10.00
C THR A 10 -11.93 4.75 -10.76
N GLY A 11 -12.05 5.89 -11.45
CA GLY A 11 -10.93 6.51 -12.18
C GLY A 11 -9.78 6.91 -11.24
N ILE A 12 -10.10 7.53 -10.11
CA ILE A 12 -9.12 7.89 -9.08
C ILE A 12 -8.48 6.63 -8.48
N SER A 13 -9.26 5.58 -8.19
CA SER A 13 -8.72 4.32 -7.68
C SER A 13 -7.76 3.64 -8.66
N LEU A 14 -8.05 3.67 -9.97
CA LEU A 14 -7.17 3.12 -10.99
C LEU A 14 -5.86 3.90 -11.08
N VAL A 15 -5.92 5.23 -11.09
CA VAL A 15 -4.73 6.09 -11.10
C VAL A 15 -3.91 5.89 -9.82
N ALA A 16 -4.57 5.84 -8.67
CA ALA A 16 -3.90 5.58 -7.39
C ALA A 16 -3.23 4.20 -7.36
N GLY A 17 -3.89 3.16 -7.91
CA GLY A 17 -3.32 1.83 -8.08
C GLY A 17 -2.08 1.85 -8.97
N PHE A 18 -2.14 2.48 -10.14
CA PHE A 18 -1.02 2.56 -11.07
C PHE A 18 0.18 3.31 -10.48
N VAL A 19 -0.05 4.47 -9.87
CA VAL A 19 1.01 5.26 -9.22
C VAL A 19 1.57 4.49 -8.01
N GLY A 20 0.72 3.86 -7.21
CA GLY A 20 1.12 3.04 -6.07
C GLY A 20 2.05 1.91 -6.50
N THR A 21 1.68 1.14 -7.53
CA THR A 21 2.52 0.06 -8.07
C THR A 21 3.87 0.60 -8.57
N LYS A 22 3.90 1.74 -9.27
CA LYS A 22 5.15 2.34 -9.74
C LYS A 22 6.08 2.77 -8.60
N VAL A 23 5.52 3.36 -7.55
CA VAL A 23 6.29 3.76 -6.36
C VAL A 23 6.88 2.53 -5.67
N VAL A 24 6.06 1.49 -5.46
CA VAL A 24 6.52 0.23 -4.85
C VAL A 24 7.61 -0.42 -5.70
N ASP A 25 7.42 -0.53 -7.01
CA ASP A 25 8.40 -1.10 -7.95
C ASP A 25 9.73 -0.33 -7.87
N THR A 26 9.68 1.01 -7.84
CA THR A 26 10.88 1.87 -7.78
C THR A 26 11.61 1.75 -6.44
N VAL A 27 10.87 1.71 -5.33
CA VAL A 27 11.46 1.54 -4.00
C VAL A 27 12.13 0.17 -3.91
N TRP A 28 11.47 -0.87 -4.42
CA TRP A 28 12.01 -2.23 -4.42
C TRP A 28 13.30 -2.36 -5.25
N GLU A 29 13.29 -1.82 -6.46
CA GLU A 29 14.47 -1.83 -7.33
C GLU A 29 15.63 -1.04 -6.69
N LYS A 30 15.34 0.07 -6.00
CA LYS A 30 16.36 0.84 -5.28
C LYS A 30 16.90 0.13 -4.04
N THR A 31 16.07 -0.59 -3.28
CA THR A 31 16.52 -1.24 -2.04
C THR A 31 17.17 -2.58 -2.29
N THR A 32 16.67 -3.34 -3.27
CA THR A 32 17.05 -4.74 -3.48
C THR A 32 17.95 -4.90 -4.71
N GLY A 33 18.03 -3.90 -5.59
CA GLY A 33 18.84 -3.95 -6.81
C GLY A 33 18.32 -4.90 -7.89
N ASN A 34 17.23 -5.62 -7.60
CA ASN A 34 16.59 -6.60 -8.48
C ASN A 34 15.14 -6.19 -8.73
N LYS A 35 14.60 -6.62 -9.89
CA LYS A 35 13.20 -6.39 -10.22
C LYS A 35 12.28 -7.03 -9.16
N PRO A 36 11.18 -6.36 -8.79
CA PRO A 36 10.24 -6.87 -7.80
C PRO A 36 9.70 -8.24 -8.23
N PRO A 37 9.59 -9.20 -7.30
CA PRO A 37 9.10 -10.54 -7.60
C PRO A 37 7.65 -10.42 -8.09
N LYS A 38 7.43 -10.71 -9.37
CA LYS A 38 6.11 -10.58 -10.03
C LYS A 38 5.32 -11.90 -10.02
N GLY A 39 5.71 -12.85 -9.18
CA GLY A 39 5.00 -14.12 -9.00
C GLY A 39 5.08 -15.05 -10.22
N HIS A 40 6.23 -15.09 -10.90
CA HIS A 40 6.52 -16.24 -11.77
C HIS A 40 6.86 -17.44 -10.89
N ASP A 41 6.47 -18.64 -11.31
CA ASP A 41 6.56 -19.90 -10.56
C ASP A 41 7.98 -20.26 -10.06
N ASP A 42 9.02 -19.55 -10.53
CA ASP A 42 10.41 -19.67 -10.06
C ASP A 42 10.69 -18.96 -8.71
N ASP A 43 9.76 -18.14 -8.19
CA ASP A 43 9.88 -17.38 -6.93
C ASP A 43 9.30 -18.10 -5.70
N VAL A 44 8.91 -19.37 -5.82
CA VAL A 44 8.49 -20.15 -4.65
C VAL A 44 9.71 -20.33 -3.72
N PRO A 45 9.68 -19.86 -2.46
CA PRO A 45 10.82 -19.98 -1.56
C PRO A 45 11.07 -21.45 -1.24
N THR A 46 11.99 -22.05 -2.00
CA THR A 46 12.40 -23.46 -1.85
C THR A 46 13.21 -23.71 -0.57
N THR A 47 13.49 -22.66 0.23
CA THR A 47 14.27 -22.73 1.46
C THR A 47 13.69 -21.87 2.59
N LEU A 48 13.74 -22.38 3.83
CA LEU A 48 13.21 -21.73 5.04
C LEU A 48 13.78 -20.31 5.24
N ARG A 49 15.06 -20.10 4.88
CA ARG A 49 15.72 -18.79 4.92
C ARG A 49 15.05 -17.75 4.03
N GLN A 50 14.57 -18.17 2.86
CA GLN A 50 13.97 -17.29 1.85
C GLN A 50 12.52 -16.97 2.21
N ALA A 51 11.81 -17.94 2.80
CA ALA A 51 10.50 -17.71 3.40
C ALA A 51 10.59 -16.73 4.58
N LEU A 52 11.59 -16.88 5.45
CA LEU A 52 11.80 -15.98 6.59
C LEU A 52 12.17 -14.55 6.16
N THR A 53 13.07 -14.38 5.18
CA THR A 53 13.39 -13.05 4.67
C THR A 53 12.21 -12.40 3.97
N PHE A 54 11.44 -13.15 3.17
CA PHE A 54 10.22 -12.64 2.57
C PHE A 54 9.20 -12.22 3.64
N ALA A 55 8.91 -13.09 4.61
CA ALA A 55 7.98 -12.81 5.69
C ALA A 55 8.42 -11.59 6.52
N LEU A 56 9.71 -11.45 6.84
CA LEU A 56 10.24 -10.31 7.57
C LEU A 56 10.06 -9.00 6.78
N ILE A 57 10.36 -9.01 5.49
CA ILE A 57 10.20 -7.84 4.62
C ILE A 57 8.72 -7.50 4.48
N SER A 58 7.87 -8.48 4.18
CA SER A 58 6.42 -8.29 4.05
C SER A 58 5.77 -7.81 5.35
N ALA A 59 6.17 -8.36 6.50
CA ALA A 59 5.69 -7.92 7.81
C ALA A 59 6.15 -6.49 8.11
N SER A 60 7.41 -6.16 7.80
CA SER A 60 7.97 -4.81 7.99
C SER A 60 7.23 -3.77 7.16
N VAL A 61 7.00 -4.05 5.87
CA VAL A 61 6.22 -3.18 4.97
C VAL A 61 4.78 -3.03 5.48
N SER A 62 4.15 -4.14 5.86
CA SER A 62 2.78 -4.13 6.39
C SER A 62 2.67 -3.29 7.67
N ALA A 63 3.64 -3.41 8.58
CA ALA A 63 3.69 -2.63 9.80
C ALA A 63 3.83 -1.12 9.50
N ILE A 64 4.70 -0.75 8.56
CA ILE A 64 4.86 0.66 8.14
C ILE A 64 3.55 1.21 7.57
N ILE A 65 2.89 0.46 6.68
CA ILE A 65 1.60 0.83 6.11
C ILE A 65 0.56 0.99 7.21
N GLN A 66 0.47 0.04 8.16
CA GLN A 66 -0.48 0.12 9.27
C GLN A 66 -0.22 1.32 10.17
N VAL A 67 1.04 1.64 10.48
CA VAL A 67 1.38 2.82 11.29
C VAL A 67 1.03 4.11 10.56
N LEU A 68 1.36 4.23 9.27
CA LEU A 68 1.01 5.40 8.46
C LEU A 68 -0.51 5.53 8.31
N ALA A 69 -1.20 4.42 8.03
CA ALA A 69 -2.65 4.38 7.88
C ALA A 69 -3.33 4.75 9.21
N ASN A 70 -2.94 4.14 10.32
CA ASN A 70 -3.49 4.47 11.64
C ASN A 70 -3.23 5.93 12.00
N ARG A 71 -2.02 6.47 11.75
CA ARG A 71 -1.73 7.90 11.97
C ARG A 71 -2.53 8.82 11.05
N GLY A 72 -2.70 8.45 9.77
CA GLY A 72 -3.47 9.18 8.78
C GLY A 72 -4.95 9.21 9.13
N THR A 73 -5.50 8.04 9.47
CA THR A 73 -6.88 7.84 9.93
C THR A 73 -7.14 8.61 11.22
N GLN A 74 -6.24 8.55 12.22
CA GLN A 74 -6.35 9.37 13.43
C GLN A 74 -6.40 10.86 13.08
N ARG A 75 -5.49 11.37 12.23
CA ARG A 75 -5.50 12.79 11.80
C ARG A 75 -6.77 13.17 11.03
N ALA A 76 -7.27 12.28 10.18
CA ALA A 76 -8.50 12.49 9.45
C ALA A 76 -9.70 12.53 10.41
N ILE A 77 -9.81 11.54 11.30
CA ILE A 77 -10.85 11.48 12.34
C ILE A 77 -10.79 12.73 13.23
N THR A 78 -9.62 13.17 13.70
CA THR A 78 -9.52 14.40 14.51
C THR A 78 -9.97 15.64 13.73
N ARG A 79 -9.68 15.71 12.41
CA ARG A 79 -10.19 16.78 11.55
C ARG A 79 -11.70 16.70 11.37
N PHE A 80 -12.25 15.51 11.13
CA PHE A 80 -13.69 15.31 10.96
C PHE A 80 -14.46 15.54 12.27
N ALA A 81 -13.95 15.07 13.42
CA ALA A 81 -14.52 15.30 14.74
C ALA A 81 -14.55 16.80 15.08
N LYS A 82 -13.48 17.55 14.76
CA LYS A 82 -13.45 19.01 14.93
C LYS A 82 -14.49 19.74 14.06
N THR A 83 -14.86 19.18 12.91
CA THR A 83 -15.92 19.74 12.06
C THR A 83 -17.32 19.38 12.56
N GLN A 84 -17.49 18.23 13.23
CA GLN A 84 -18.79 17.79 13.76
C GLN A 84 -19.22 18.52 15.03
N ASP A 85 -18.29 19.02 15.85
CA ASP A 85 -18.57 19.83 17.05
C ASP A 85 -18.98 21.30 16.74
N LEU A 86 -18.95 21.70 15.47
CA LEU A 86 -19.30 23.06 15.01
C LEU A 86 -20.65 23.13 14.28
N VAL A 87 -21.44 22.04 14.25
CA VAL A 87 -22.76 21.96 13.58
C VAL A 87 -23.86 21.71 14.60
#